data_AF-A0A8J4SUC7-F1
#
_entry.id   AF-A0A8J4SUC7-F1
#
_cell.length_a   1.000
_cell.length_b   1.000
_cell.length_c   1.000
_cell.angle_alpha   90.00
_cell.angle_beta   90.00
_cell.angle_gamma   90.00
#
_symmetry.space_group_name_H-M   'P 1'
#
loop_
_entity.id
_entity.type
_entity.pdbx_description
1 polymer ?
#
loop_
_entity_poly.entity_id
_entity_poly.type
_entity_poly.pdbx_seq_one_letter_code
_entity_poly.pdbx_strand_id
1 'polypeptide(L)'
;MLEVQRRRLRYDTQQRTWDVVGEYFQLFRNGVGNATEQRSTASNELLCTSDAQQQLMYLRSTMASNVEFGSGNLIGVEMLMGHWQRMSECYEDLHFQLEQLNKISETIVVATATMSVTITKNTLEGIFPHLMGSESVEDLSLAVRLLGHRSAGRHSGNSTLRAHANTRLISV
;
A
#
# COMPACT_ATOMS: atom_id res chain seq x y z
N MET A 1 -29.33 -7.17 29.71
CA MET A 1 -28.25 -6.15 29.88
C MET A 1 -26.97 -6.54 29.13
N LEU A 2 -26.51 -7.80 29.22
CA LEU A 2 -25.31 -8.32 28.53
C LEU A 2 -25.35 -8.19 26.99
N GLU A 3 -26.52 -8.34 26.37
CA GLU A 3 -26.61 -8.28 24.91
C GLU A 3 -26.43 -6.87 24.33
N VAL A 4 -26.84 -5.84 25.08
CA VAL A 4 -26.63 -4.44 24.70
C VAL A 4 -25.15 -4.07 24.81
N GLN A 5 -24.47 -4.51 25.87
CA GLN A 5 -23.02 -4.33 26.03
C GLN A 5 -22.25 -5.05 24.93
N ARG A 6 -22.65 -6.29 24.59
CA ARG A 6 -22.05 -7.03 23.48
C ARG A 6 -22.22 -6.31 22.14
N ARG A 7 -23.42 -5.78 21.85
CA ARG A 7 -23.65 -4.98 20.63
C ARG A 7 -22.83 -3.69 20.58
N ARG A 8 -22.61 -3.01 21.71
CA ARG A 8 -21.75 -1.81 21.77
C ARG A 8 -20.27 -2.13 21.53
N LEU A 9 -19.73 -3.13 22.23
CA LEU A 9 -18.34 -3.60 22.03
C LEU A 9 -18.10 -4.03 20.58
N ARG A 10 -19.09 -4.66 19.96
CA ARG A 10 -19.07 -5.05 18.54
C ARG A 10 -18.98 -3.85 17.61
N TYR A 11 -19.79 -2.82 17.85
CA TYR A 11 -19.79 -1.61 17.04
C TYR A 11 -18.46 -0.85 17.18
N ASP A 12 -17.96 -0.73 18.41
CA ASP A 12 -16.72 -0.04 18.75
C ASP A 12 -15.48 -0.70 18.10
N THR A 13 -15.41 -2.04 18.10
CA THR A 13 -14.32 -2.78 17.44
C THR A 13 -14.37 -2.61 15.93
N GLN A 14 -15.56 -2.64 15.34
CA GLN A 14 -15.74 -2.53 13.89
C GLN A 14 -15.41 -1.13 13.37
N GLN A 15 -15.85 -0.10 14.10
CA GLN A 15 -15.51 1.28 13.79
C GLN A 15 -14.00 1.46 13.79
N ARG A 16 -13.31 0.94 14.83
CA ARG A 16 -11.84 0.97 14.90
C ARG A 16 -11.17 0.26 13.73
N THR A 17 -11.64 -0.91 13.31
CA THR A 17 -11.07 -1.61 12.15
C THR A 17 -11.26 -0.81 10.85
N TRP A 18 -12.44 -0.20 10.67
CA TRP A 18 -12.71 0.66 9.51
C TRP A 18 -11.82 1.90 9.50
N ASP A 19 -11.67 2.56 10.64
CA ASP A 19 -10.84 3.75 10.78
C ASP A 19 -9.37 3.43 10.49
N VAL A 20 -8.86 2.31 11.03
CA VAL A 20 -7.50 1.83 10.75
C VAL A 20 -7.30 1.55 9.26
N VAL A 21 -8.24 0.86 8.61
CA VAL A 21 -8.07 0.60 7.17
C VAL A 21 -8.15 1.90 6.37
N GLY A 22 -9.11 2.77 6.65
CA GLY A 22 -9.23 4.06 5.98
C GLY A 22 -7.98 4.91 6.14
N GLU A 23 -7.44 4.99 7.35
CA GLU A 23 -6.23 5.75 7.65
C GLU A 23 -4.98 5.13 6.98
N TYR A 24 -4.86 3.80 6.93
CA TYR A 24 -3.80 3.14 6.15
C TYR A 24 -3.81 3.59 4.68
N PHE A 25 -4.98 3.57 4.02
CA PHE A 25 -5.08 4.00 2.62
C PHE A 25 -4.81 5.49 2.42
N GLN A 26 -5.11 6.34 3.42
CA GLN A 26 -4.75 7.75 3.35
C GLN A 26 -3.26 7.98 3.56
N LEU A 27 -2.64 7.32 4.55
CA LEU A 27 -1.23 7.47 4.86
C LEU A 27 -0.34 7.01 3.70
N PHE A 28 -0.69 5.89 3.07
CA PHE A 28 0.07 5.34 1.94
C PHE A 28 -0.50 5.77 0.58
N ARG A 29 -1.39 6.76 0.55
CA ARG A 29 -2.09 7.18 -0.66
C ARG A 29 -1.15 7.51 -1.80
N ASN A 30 -0.01 8.11 -1.51
CA ASN A 30 0.97 8.39 -2.53
C ASN A 30 2.25 7.54 -2.37
N GLY A 31 2.30 6.61 -1.41
CA GLY A 31 3.52 5.86 -1.09
C GLY A 31 4.31 6.55 0.03
N VAL A 32 5.63 6.37 0.02
CA VAL A 32 6.54 6.80 1.09
C VAL A 32 7.42 7.93 0.58
N GLY A 33 7.49 9.03 1.32
CA GLY A 33 8.44 10.11 1.06
C GLY A 33 8.10 11.02 -0.12
N ASN A 34 6.86 11.02 -0.60
CA ASN A 34 6.40 11.98 -1.61
C ASN A 34 5.46 13.03 -1.01
N ALA A 35 6.01 13.83 -0.10
CA ALA A 35 5.44 15.12 0.20
C ALA A 35 5.52 16.00 -1.07
N THR A 36 4.39 16.07 -1.80
CA THR A 36 3.99 17.06 -2.82
C THR A 36 5.13 17.92 -3.38
N GLU A 37 5.46 17.74 -4.67
CA GLU A 37 6.62 18.29 -5.41
C GLU A 37 6.72 19.84 -5.56
N GLN A 38 6.26 20.64 -4.60
CA GLN A 38 6.35 22.10 -4.71
C GLN A 38 6.92 22.70 -3.41
N ARG A 39 8.28 22.68 -3.30
CA ARG A 39 9.17 23.78 -2.81
C ARG A 39 10.42 23.29 -2.03
N SER A 40 11.60 23.45 -2.66
CA SER A 40 12.97 23.57 -2.09
C SER A 40 13.66 22.37 -1.38
N THR A 41 14.95 22.19 -1.71
CA THR A 41 15.75 20.95 -1.68
C THR A 41 16.53 20.65 -0.38
N ALA A 42 16.03 21.03 0.80
CA ALA A 42 16.66 20.62 2.07
C ALA A 42 15.63 20.34 3.17
N SER A 43 14.58 21.17 3.24
CA SER A 43 13.45 20.92 4.14
C SER A 43 12.66 19.68 3.74
N ASN A 44 12.61 19.33 2.44
CA ASN A 44 11.85 18.19 1.96
C ASN A 44 12.44 16.84 2.40
N GLU A 45 13.76 16.68 2.45
CA GLU A 45 14.37 15.43 2.95
C GLU A 45 14.04 15.17 4.42
N LEU A 46 14.05 16.24 5.25
CA LEU A 46 13.68 16.15 6.66
C LEU A 46 12.18 15.86 6.85
N LEU A 47 11.32 16.38 5.97
CA LEU A 47 9.88 16.11 5.97
C LEU A 47 9.58 14.70 5.47
N CYS A 48 10.20 14.23 4.38
CA CYS A 48 10.03 12.88 3.86
C CYS A 48 10.51 11.81 4.86
N THR A 49 11.60 12.08 5.58
CA THR A 49 12.05 11.20 6.68
C THR A 49 11.08 11.21 7.85
N SER A 50 10.49 12.35 8.18
CA SER A 50 9.42 12.46 9.18
C SER A 50 8.15 11.71 8.76
N ASP A 51 7.72 11.83 7.49
CA ASP A 51 6.54 11.16 6.95
C ASP A 51 6.72 9.63 6.91
N ALA A 52 7.87 9.16 6.44
CA ALA A 52 8.22 7.74 6.45
C ALA A 52 8.27 7.18 7.88
N GLN A 53 8.78 7.97 8.83
CA GLN A 53 8.80 7.57 10.24
C GLN A 53 7.40 7.53 10.84
N GLN A 54 6.52 8.49 10.51
CA GLN A 54 5.12 8.49 10.92
C GLN A 54 4.38 7.27 10.36
N GLN A 55 4.57 6.96 9.07
CA GLN A 55 4.01 5.78 8.42
C GLN A 55 4.48 4.49 9.10
N LEU A 56 5.77 4.36 9.41
CA LEU A 56 6.30 3.19 10.12
C LEU A 56 5.74 3.08 11.54
N MET A 57 5.66 4.18 12.28
CA MET A 57 5.07 4.19 13.63
C MET A 57 3.60 3.79 13.59
N TYR A 58 2.86 4.27 12.59
CA TYR A 58 1.48 3.89 12.36
C TYR A 58 1.33 2.39 12.11
N LEU A 59 2.14 1.79 11.23
CA LEU A 59 2.11 0.36 10.99
C LEU A 59 2.40 -0.43 12.28
N ARG A 60 3.41 0.01 13.06
CA ARG A 60 3.76 -0.65 14.33
C ARG A 60 2.68 -0.55 15.40
N SER A 61 1.89 0.52 15.41
CA SER A 61 0.83 0.72 16.41
C SER A 61 -0.49 0.04 16.03
N THR A 62 -0.73 -0.18 14.75
CA THR A 62 -2.00 -0.72 14.24
C THR A 62 -1.94 -2.17 13.76
N MET A 63 -0.76 -2.69 13.43
CA MET A 63 -0.58 -4.04 12.91
C MET A 63 0.13 -4.96 13.91
N ALA A 64 -0.16 -6.26 13.83
CA ALA A 64 0.63 -7.26 14.56
C ALA A 64 2.05 -7.31 13.99
N SER A 65 3.03 -7.60 14.86
CA SER A 65 4.45 -7.68 14.49
C SER A 65 4.74 -8.72 13.40
N ASN A 66 3.89 -9.73 13.25
CA ASN A 66 3.98 -10.75 12.21
C ASN A 66 2.84 -10.62 11.18
N VAL A 67 2.53 -9.38 10.81
CA VAL A 67 1.69 -9.04 9.66
C VAL A 67 2.21 -9.73 8.40
N GLU A 68 1.51 -10.71 7.85
CA GLU A 68 1.74 -11.18 6.48
C GLU A 68 1.02 -10.36 5.40
N PHE A 69 1.61 -10.29 4.23
CA PHE A 69 1.06 -9.66 3.03
C PHE A 69 1.60 -10.35 1.77
N GLY A 70 1.11 -9.96 0.60
CA GLY A 70 1.47 -10.60 -0.66
C GLY A 70 0.68 -11.89 -0.88
N SER A 71 1.32 -13.01 -1.21
CA SER A 71 0.75 -14.38 -1.30
C SER A 71 1.29 -15.22 -0.13
N GLY A 72 1.24 -14.68 1.08
CA GLY A 72 1.62 -15.35 2.34
C GLY A 72 3.09 -15.34 2.72
N ASN A 73 3.97 -15.06 1.76
CA ASN A 73 5.41 -15.27 1.97
C ASN A 73 6.14 -14.05 2.56
N LEU A 74 5.46 -12.91 2.71
CA LEU A 74 6.07 -11.68 3.21
C LEU A 74 5.50 -11.36 4.58
N ILE A 75 6.34 -11.29 5.61
CA ILE A 75 5.93 -11.19 7.02
C ILE A 75 6.67 -10.04 7.70
N GLY A 76 5.93 -9.24 8.47
CA GLY A 76 6.46 -8.22 9.38
C GLY A 76 6.22 -6.79 8.89
N VAL A 77 6.10 -5.88 9.87
CA VAL A 77 5.81 -4.46 9.62
C VAL A 77 6.94 -3.82 8.80
N GLU A 78 8.17 -4.17 9.11
CA GLU A 78 9.38 -3.68 8.46
C GLU A 78 9.45 -4.14 7.00
N MET A 79 9.01 -5.37 6.72
CA MET A 79 8.94 -5.88 5.36
C MET A 79 7.82 -5.19 4.56
N LEU A 80 6.68 -4.90 5.20
CA LEU A 80 5.61 -4.12 4.59
C LEU A 80 6.04 -2.68 4.30
N MET A 81 6.76 -2.04 5.22
CA MET A 81 7.32 -0.71 4.99
C MET A 81 8.34 -0.71 3.84
N GLY A 82 9.23 -1.71 3.81
CA GLY A 82 10.19 -1.88 2.71
C GLY A 82 9.53 -2.13 1.36
N HIS A 83 8.37 -2.80 1.33
CA HIS A 83 7.55 -2.95 0.13
C HIS A 83 7.07 -1.58 -0.38
N TRP A 84 6.51 -0.75 0.50
CA TRP A 84 6.07 0.59 0.15
C TRP A 84 7.20 1.51 -0.31
N GLN A 85 8.37 1.44 0.34
CA GLN A 85 9.57 2.17 -0.10
C GLN A 85 9.97 1.78 -1.51
N ARG A 86 10.09 0.48 -1.79
CA ARG A 86 10.45 -0.01 -3.13
C ARG A 86 9.41 0.41 -4.19
N MET A 87 8.12 0.35 -3.86
CA MET A 87 7.08 0.82 -4.78
C MET A 87 7.23 2.32 -5.07
N SER A 88 7.59 3.11 -4.07
CA SER A 88 7.79 4.56 -4.23
C SER A 88 9.07 4.90 -4.99
N GLU A 89 10.10 4.06 -4.92
CA GLU A 89 11.33 4.19 -5.71
C GLU A 89 11.13 3.75 -7.17
N CYS A 90 10.36 2.69 -7.39
CA CYS A 90 10.15 2.13 -8.72
C CYS A 90 9.12 2.90 -9.55
N TYR A 91 8.17 3.58 -8.92
CA TYR A 91 7.05 4.21 -9.60
C TYR A 91 6.91 5.68 -9.23
N GLU A 92 6.78 6.53 -10.24
CA GLU A 92 6.39 7.94 -10.05
C GLU A 92 4.86 8.09 -10.08
N ASP A 93 4.36 9.20 -9.55
CA ASP A 93 2.93 9.52 -9.42
C ASP A 93 2.09 8.38 -8.81
N LEU A 94 2.67 7.63 -7.87
CA LEU A 94 1.95 6.56 -7.19
C LEU A 94 0.70 7.15 -6.51
N HIS A 95 -0.45 6.56 -6.82
CA HIS A 95 -1.72 6.90 -6.22
C HIS A 95 -2.51 5.64 -5.86
N PHE A 96 -2.58 5.35 -4.58
CA PHE A 96 -3.28 4.22 -4.00
C PHE A 96 -4.59 4.69 -3.35
N GLN A 97 -5.70 4.39 -4.01
CA GLN A 97 -7.01 4.89 -3.63
C GLN A 97 -7.92 3.75 -3.19
N LEU A 98 -8.43 3.85 -1.96
CA LEU A 98 -9.53 3.01 -1.47
C LEU A 98 -10.81 3.35 -2.24
N GLU A 99 -11.42 2.33 -2.85
CA GLU A 99 -12.69 2.46 -3.58
C GLU A 99 -13.86 1.97 -2.74
N GLN A 100 -13.67 0.84 -2.06
CA GLN A 100 -14.73 0.18 -1.32
C GLN A 100 -14.16 -0.56 -0.13
N LEU A 101 -14.89 -0.54 0.99
CA LEU A 101 -14.59 -1.34 2.16
C LEU A 101 -15.80 -2.22 2.48
N ASN A 102 -15.59 -3.54 2.43
CA ASN A 102 -16.61 -4.54 2.66
C ASN A 102 -16.32 -5.32 3.92
N LYS A 103 -17.29 -5.39 4.82
CA LYS A 103 -17.15 -6.19 6.03
C LYS A 103 -17.50 -7.65 5.73
N ILE A 104 -16.61 -8.57 6.07
CA ILE A 104 -16.84 -10.02 5.97
C ILE A 104 -17.19 -10.61 7.33
N SER A 105 -16.61 -10.10 8.42
CA SER A 105 -16.93 -10.51 9.79
C SER A 105 -16.73 -9.37 10.79
N GLU A 106 -16.86 -9.63 12.10
CA GLU A 106 -16.59 -8.63 13.17
C GLU A 106 -15.18 -8.03 13.14
N THR A 107 -14.31 -8.63 12.34
CA THR A 107 -12.86 -8.64 12.48
C THR A 107 -12.21 -8.90 11.12
N ILE A 108 -12.95 -8.75 10.03
CA ILE A 108 -12.43 -8.99 8.69
C ILE A 108 -13.09 -7.98 7.80
N VAL A 109 -12.25 -7.23 7.10
CA VAL A 109 -12.69 -6.21 6.16
C VAL A 109 -11.90 -6.37 4.87
N VAL A 110 -12.62 -6.50 3.76
CA VAL A 110 -12.03 -6.55 2.43
C VAL A 110 -12.06 -5.14 1.88
N ALA A 111 -10.87 -4.59 1.64
CA ALA A 111 -10.70 -3.33 0.93
C ALA A 111 -10.52 -3.62 -0.57
N THR A 112 -11.24 -2.88 -1.40
CA THR A 112 -11.00 -2.80 -2.84
C THR A 112 -10.37 -1.45 -3.12
N ALA A 113 -9.26 -1.47 -3.84
CA ALA A 113 -8.49 -0.27 -4.12
C ALA A 113 -7.90 -0.30 -5.52
N THR A 114 -7.64 0.88 -6.06
CA THR A 114 -6.91 1.05 -7.31
C THR A 114 -5.58 1.70 -7.03
N MET A 115 -4.52 1.10 -7.55
CA MET A 115 -3.19 1.70 -7.58
C MET A 115 -2.91 2.21 -8.98
N SER A 116 -2.67 3.50 -9.09
CA SER A 116 -2.23 4.13 -10.33
C SER A 116 -0.78 4.54 -10.22
N VAL A 117 0.00 4.33 -11.28
CA VAL A 117 1.42 4.68 -11.33
C VAL A 117 1.79 5.14 -12.73
N THR A 118 2.75 6.06 -12.82
CA THR A 118 3.41 6.43 -14.07
C THR A 118 4.62 5.53 -14.27
N ILE A 119 4.69 4.84 -15.41
CA ILE A 119 5.86 4.03 -15.75
C ILE A 119 6.96 4.97 -16.25
N THR A 120 8.08 5.02 -15.56
CA THR A 120 9.23 5.85 -15.93
C THR A 120 10.41 5.01 -16.38
N LYS A 121 11.50 5.66 -16.78
CA LYS A 121 12.73 4.97 -17.12
C LYS A 121 13.24 4.14 -15.94
N ASN A 122 13.18 4.68 -14.72
CA ASN A 122 13.55 3.95 -13.50
C ASN A 122 12.66 2.72 -13.29
N THR A 123 11.35 2.83 -13.56
CA THR A 123 10.43 1.68 -13.52
C THR A 123 10.86 0.60 -14.52
N LEU A 124 11.19 0.99 -15.76
CA LEU A 124 11.62 0.05 -16.79
C LEU A 124 12.94 -0.63 -16.42
N GLU A 125 13.92 0.11 -15.92
CA GLU A 125 15.21 -0.44 -15.48
C GLU A 125 15.07 -1.40 -14.28
N GLY A 126 14.19 -1.07 -13.33
CA GLY A 126 14.01 -1.87 -12.11
C GLY A 126 13.09 -3.08 -12.27
N ILE A 127 11.99 -2.95 -13.02
CA ILE A 127 10.91 -3.95 -13.09
C ILE A 127 10.91 -4.70 -14.42
N PHE A 128 11.31 -4.03 -15.49
CA PHE A 128 11.37 -4.61 -16.83
C PHE A 128 12.80 -4.57 -17.41
N PRO A 129 13.84 -5.03 -16.68
CA PRO A 129 15.23 -4.89 -17.11
C PRO A 129 15.49 -5.57 -18.46
N HIS A 130 14.71 -6.60 -18.80
CA HIS A 130 14.76 -7.28 -20.08
C HIS A 130 14.38 -6.36 -21.26
N LEU A 131 13.47 -5.40 -21.08
CA LEU A 131 13.10 -4.44 -22.12
C LEU A 131 14.21 -3.40 -22.37
N MET A 132 15.00 -3.08 -21.35
CA MET A 132 16.07 -2.09 -21.43
C MET A 132 17.37 -2.67 -22.02
N GLY A 133 17.60 -3.97 -21.85
CA GLY A 133 18.78 -4.67 -22.37
C GLY A 133 18.55 -5.42 -23.69
N SER A 134 17.36 -5.33 -24.28
CA SER A 134 17.03 -6.06 -25.50
C SER A 134 17.49 -5.33 -26.75
N GLU A 135 18.04 -6.08 -27.72
CA GLU A 135 18.30 -5.61 -29.09
C GLU A 135 17.08 -5.83 -30.00
N SER A 136 16.02 -6.47 -29.50
CA SER A 136 14.78 -6.68 -30.25
C SER A 136 14.04 -5.36 -30.47
N VAL A 137 13.70 -5.09 -31.73
CA VAL A 137 12.89 -3.92 -32.12
C VAL A 137 11.52 -3.95 -31.42
N GLU A 138 10.96 -5.13 -31.17
CA GLU A 138 9.66 -5.30 -30.52
C GLU A 138 9.72 -4.90 -29.04
N ASP A 139 10.75 -5.34 -28.32
CA ASP A 139 10.94 -5.02 -26.90
C ASP A 139 11.25 -3.54 -26.70
N LEU A 140 12.10 -2.97 -27.57
CA LEU A 140 12.41 -1.55 -27.56
C LEU A 140 11.17 -0.70 -27.87
N SER A 141 10.35 -1.13 -28.84
CA SER A 141 9.07 -0.48 -29.15
C SER A 141 8.10 -0.55 -27.97
N LEU A 142 8.04 -1.69 -27.28
CA LEU A 142 7.25 -1.86 -26.08
C LEU A 142 7.73 -0.95 -24.94
N ALA A 143 9.05 -0.87 -24.70
CA ALA A 143 9.64 0.02 -23.69
C ALA A 143 9.25 1.48 -23.93
N VAL A 144 9.37 1.94 -25.18
CA VAL A 144 8.98 3.31 -25.58
C VAL A 144 7.49 3.56 -25.37
N ARG A 145 6.63 2.57 -25.68
CA ARG A 145 5.18 2.69 -25.48
C ARG A 145 4.77 2.69 -24.01
N LEU A 146 5.53 2.00 -23.16
CA LEU A 146 5.28 1.95 -21.73
C LEU A 146 5.78 3.21 -21.02
N LEU A 147 6.83 3.86 -21.52
CA LEU A 147 7.37 5.07 -20.92
C LEU A 147 6.34 6.22 -20.88
N GLY A 148 6.13 6.79 -19.70
CA GLY A 148 5.13 7.82 -19.44
C GLY A 148 3.68 7.31 -19.43
N HIS A 149 3.46 6.01 -19.66
CA HIS A 149 2.13 5.44 -19.61
C HIS A 149 1.66 5.34 -18.15
N ARG A 150 0.45 5.87 -17.90
CA ARG A 150 -0.20 5.74 -16.60
C ARG A 150 -0.96 4.42 -16.56
N SER A 151 -0.42 3.46 -15.82
CA SER A 151 -1.09 2.20 -15.58
C SER A 151 -1.98 2.33 -14.35
N ALA A 152 -3.21 1.81 -14.44
CA ALA A 152 -4.10 1.65 -13.30
C ALA A 152 -4.32 0.16 -13.08
N GLY A 153 -3.70 -0.37 -12.03
CA GLY A 153 -3.96 -1.72 -11.55
C GLY A 153 -5.15 -1.68 -10.61
N ARG A 154 -6.29 -2.26 -11.02
CA ARG A 154 -7.36 -2.52 -10.05
C ARG A 154 -6.89 -3.64 -9.16
N HIS A 155 -6.50 -3.30 -7.93
CA HIS A 155 -6.30 -4.27 -6.88
C HIS A 155 -7.68 -4.64 -6.32
N SER A 156 -8.45 -5.34 -7.17
CA SER A 156 -9.57 -6.17 -6.73
C SER A 156 -8.95 -7.39 -6.07
N GLY A 157 -8.43 -7.20 -4.87
CA GLY A 157 -7.98 -8.31 -4.06
C GLY A 157 -9.16 -9.26 -3.83
N ASN A 158 -9.14 -10.42 -4.48
CA ASN A 158 -9.55 -11.66 -3.80
C ASN A 158 -8.55 -11.99 -2.65
N SER A 159 -7.55 -11.13 -2.44
CA SER A 159 -6.75 -10.98 -1.23
C SER A 159 -7.64 -10.50 -0.07
N THR A 160 -8.21 -11.44 0.68
CA THR A 160 -9.02 -11.15 1.86
C THR A 160 -8.13 -10.63 2.99
N LEU A 161 -8.10 -9.32 3.22
CA LEU A 161 -7.45 -8.70 4.39
C LEU A 161 -8.27 -9.01 5.66
N ARG A 162 -7.89 -10.07 6.41
CA ARG A 162 -8.54 -10.42 7.69
C ARG A 162 -7.89 -9.68 8.87
N ALA A 163 -8.55 -8.67 9.41
CA ALA A 163 -8.11 -7.89 10.57
C ALA A 163 -8.77 -8.34 11.89
N HIS A 164 -8.45 -9.53 12.41
CA HIS A 164 -9.04 -9.95 13.69
C HIS A 164 -8.43 -9.20 14.88
N ALA A 165 -9.24 -8.93 15.89
CA ALA A 165 -8.74 -8.44 17.17
C ALA A 165 -7.62 -9.39 17.66
N ASN A 166 -6.40 -8.86 17.84
CA ASN A 166 -5.11 -9.53 18.15
C ASN A 166 -4.25 -10.09 16.99
N THR A 167 -4.43 -9.71 15.73
CA THR A 167 -4.14 -10.66 14.62
C THR A 167 -2.89 -10.45 13.79
N ARG A 168 -2.06 -11.49 13.84
CA ARG A 168 -1.15 -11.98 12.79
C ARG A 168 -1.81 -11.88 11.41
N LEU A 169 -1.36 -11.00 10.51
CA LEU A 169 -1.87 -11.09 9.13
C LEU A 169 -1.34 -12.39 8.54
N ILE A 170 -2.18 -13.14 7.81
CA ILE A 170 -1.75 -14.27 6.98
C ILE A 170 -2.26 -14.02 5.57
N SER A 171 -1.43 -14.25 4.55
CA SER A 171 -1.87 -14.19 3.16
C SER A 171 -1.82 -15.58 2.51
N VAL A 172 -2.71 -15.84 1.55
CA VAL A 172 -2.73 -17.03 0.68
C VAL A 172 -2.62 -16.55 -0.76
#